data_AF-A0A3D4E7U4-F1
#
_entry.id   AF-A0A3D4E7U4-F1
#
_cell.length_a   1.000
_cell.length_b   1.000
_cell.length_c   1.000
_cell.angle_alpha   90.00
_cell.angle_beta   90.00
_cell.angle_gamma   90.00
#
_symmetry.space_group_name_H-M   'P 1'
#
loop_
_entity.id
_entity.type
_entity.pdbx_description
1 polymer ?
#
loop_
_entity_poly.entity_id
_entity_poly.type
_entity_poly.pdbx_seq_one_letter_code
_entity_poly.pdbx_strand_id
1 'polypeptide(L)' 'MLLNFTNSPANQGKQQFNIIEEFSSLTGARKMLVCDHLFVEGRAVYEKTVKVLWPQAQSADIKKLEKFLHLLRKTAH' A
#
# COMPACT_ATOMS: atom_id res chain seq x y z
N MET A 1 28.11 -36.59 -20.76
CA MET A 1 27.44 -36.44 -19.44
C MET A 1 27.03 -34.97 -19.36
N LEU A 2 25.82 -34.60 -19.79
CA LEU A 2 24.65 -34.29 -18.94
C LEU A 2 25.05 -33.46 -17.71
N LEU A 3 24.61 -32.20 -17.52
CA LEU A 3 23.22 -31.75 -17.50
C LEU A 3 23.04 -30.27 -17.92
N ASN A 4 22.00 -30.03 -18.74
CA ASN A 4 21.30 -28.76 -18.86
C ASN A 4 20.71 -28.34 -17.50
N PHE A 5 20.91 -27.09 -17.10
CA PHE A 5 19.97 -26.37 -16.26
C PHE A 5 19.33 -25.25 -17.07
N THR A 6 18.29 -25.60 -17.80
CA THR A 6 17.20 -24.65 -18.06
C THR A 6 16.52 -24.39 -16.72
N ASN A 7 16.56 -23.17 -16.19
CA ASN A 7 15.43 -22.70 -15.40
C ASN A 7 15.25 -21.19 -15.52
N SER A 8 14.40 -20.85 -16.48
CA SER A 8 13.44 -19.75 -16.47
C SER A 8 13.99 -18.32 -16.48
N PRO A 9 13.52 -17.44 -17.39
CA PRO A 9 13.59 -16.01 -17.11
C PRO A 9 12.85 -15.83 -15.78
N ALA A 10 13.49 -15.18 -14.81
CA ALA A 10 12.75 -14.63 -13.68
C ALA A 10 11.66 -13.77 -14.31
N ASN A 11 10.46 -14.33 -14.39
CA ASN A 11 9.22 -13.63 -14.48
C ASN A 11 9.23 -12.78 -13.21
N GLN A 12 9.93 -11.64 -13.26
CA GLN A 12 9.72 -10.50 -12.40
C GLN A 12 8.29 -10.08 -12.72
N GLY A 13 7.35 -10.88 -12.20
CA GLY A 13 5.93 -10.66 -12.32
C GLY A 13 5.77 -9.22 -11.93
N LYS A 14 5.28 -8.42 -12.87
CA LYS A 14 4.91 -7.02 -12.67
C LYS A 14 4.51 -6.88 -11.21
N GLN A 15 5.39 -6.33 -10.37
CA GLN A 15 5.10 -6.14 -8.95
C GLN A 15 4.01 -5.09 -8.97
N GLN A 16 2.78 -5.59 -9.01
CA GLN A 16 1.58 -4.77 -9.06
C GLN A 16 1.64 -4.03 -7.73
N PHE A 17 1.89 -2.73 -7.81
CA PHE A 17 2.13 -1.89 -6.65
C PHE A 17 1.02 -2.14 -5.63
N ASN A 18 1.38 -2.73 -4.48
CA ASN A 18 0.41 -3.13 -3.48
C ASN A 18 0.51 -2.17 -2.31
N ILE A 19 -0.33 -1.14 -2.35
CA ILE A 19 -0.36 -0.07 -1.34
C ILE A 19 -0.48 -0.57 0.10
N ILE A 20 -1.06 -1.75 0.33
CA ILE A 20 -1.22 -2.33 1.67
C ILE A 20 0.12 -2.83 2.20
N GLU A 21 0.95 -3.47 1.36
CA GLU A 21 2.29 -3.93 1.75
C GLU A 21 3.24 -2.75 1.97
N GLU A 22 3.13 -1.74 1.10
CA GLU A 22 3.88 -0.50 1.25
C GLU A 22 3.47 0.24 2.52
N PHE A 23 2.17 0.33 2.80
CA PHE A 23 1.67 0.88 4.05
C PHE A 23 2.16 0.07 5.25
N SER A 24 2.17 -1.26 5.18
CA SER A 24 2.69 -2.12 6.25
C SER A 24 4.19 -1.93 6.47
N SER A 25 4.94 -1.62 5.40
CA SER A 25 6.38 -1.33 5.45
C SER A 25 6.69 0.08 5.98
N LEU A 26 5.69 0.98 6.05
CA LEU A 26 5.88 2.30 6.65
C LEU A 26 6.17 2.20 8.16
N THR A 27 7.03 3.10 8.63
CA THR A 27 7.24 3.36 10.06
C THR A 27 5.92 3.73 10.76
N GLY A 28 5.77 3.35 12.04
CA GLY A 28 4.56 3.60 12.82
C GLY A 28 4.06 5.05 12.80
N ALA A 29 4.97 6.03 12.82
CA ALA A 29 4.63 7.45 12.72
C ALA A 29 3.95 7.83 11.38
N ARG A 30 4.42 7.29 10.26
CA ARG A 30 3.81 7.53 8.94
C ARG A 30 2.47 6.83 8.80
N LYS A 31 2.32 5.62 9.37
CA LYS A 31 1.02 4.94 9.46
C LYS A 31 0.01 5.76 10.25
N MET A 32 0.42 6.27 11.42
CA MET A 32 -0.41 7.17 12.23
C MET A 32 -0.80 8.43 11.45
N LEU A 33 0.14 9.06 10.75
CA LEU A 33 -0.14 10.26 9.96
C LEU A 33 -1.16 9.99 8.83
N VAL A 34 -1.05 8.86 8.14
CA VAL A 34 -2.04 8.46 7.12
C VAL A 34 -3.41 8.17 7.75
N CYS A 35 -3.46 7.52 8.91
CA CYS A 35 -4.69 7.33 9.68
C CYS A 35 -5.29 8.68 10.11
N ASP A 36 -4.47 9.57 10.66
CA ASP A 36 -4.87 10.89 11.17
C ASP A 36 -5.44 11.74 10.04
N HIS A 37 -4.75 11.82 8.90
CA HIS A 37 -5.26 12.51 7.73
C HIS A 37 -6.57 11.90 7.19
N LEU A 38 -6.78 10.59 7.31
CA LEU A 38 -8.05 9.97 6.89
C LEU A 38 -9.19 10.24 7.89
N PHE A 39 -8.92 10.18 9.19
CA PHE A 39 -9.94 10.21 10.23
C PHE A 39 -10.20 11.60 10.84
N VAL A 40 -9.22 12.51 10.79
CA VAL A 40 -9.29 13.87 11.36
C VAL A 40 -9.49 14.90 10.25
N GLU A 41 -8.56 14.97 9.30
CA GLU A 41 -8.59 15.96 8.21
C GLU A 41 -9.59 15.60 7.10
N GLY A 42 -9.78 14.30 6.88
CA GLY A 42 -10.74 13.74 5.94
C GLY A 42 -10.15 13.28 4.61
N ARG A 43 -11.03 12.67 3.81
CA ARG A 43 -10.67 11.90 2.61
C ARG A 43 -9.80 12.66 1.61
N ALA A 44 -10.07 13.95 1.40
CA ALA A 44 -9.35 14.77 0.42
C ALA A 44 -7.87 14.95 0.80
N VAL A 45 -7.58 15.14 2.09
CA VAL A 45 -6.21 15.29 2.61
C VAL A 45 -5.49 13.95 2.61
N TYR A 46 -6.17 12.88 3.01
CA TYR A 46 -5.67 11.52 2.88
C TYR A 46 -5.28 11.18 1.44
N GLU A 47 -6.14 11.45 0.45
CA GLU A 47 -5.85 11.14 -0.95
C GLU A 47 -4.59 11.89 -1.44
N LYS A 48 -4.46 13.17 -1.09
CA LYS A 48 -3.24 13.95 -1.39
C LYS A 48 -2.02 13.34 -0.73
N THR A 49 -2.12 12.96 0.54
CA THR A 49 -1.02 12.36 1.30
C THR A 49 -0.57 11.04 0.70
N VAL A 50 -1.52 10.19 0.31
CA VAL A 50 -1.23 8.92 -0.35
C VAL A 50 -0.56 9.15 -1.70
N LYS A 51 -1.00 10.14 -2.49
CA LYS A 51 -0.34 10.51 -3.76
C LYS A 51 1.06 11.11 -3.56
N VAL A 52 1.30 11.79 -2.45
CA VAL A 52 2.63 12.34 -2.10
C VAL A 52 3.58 11.20 -1.68
N LEU A 53 3.10 10.25 -0.87
CA LEU A 53 3.89 9.10 -0.44
C LEU A 53 4.13 8.11 -1.59
N TRP A 54 3.11 7.90 -2.41
CA TRP A 54 3.10 6.95 -3.52
C TRP A 54 2.47 7.58 -4.76
N PRO A 55 3.25 8.31 -5.56
CA PRO A 55 2.75 8.91 -6.80
C PRO A 55 2.29 7.86 -7.82
N GLN A 56 2.76 6.63 -7.70
CA GLN A 56 2.34 5.47 -8.51
C GLN A 56 1.04 4.81 -8.03
N ALA A 57 0.50 5.19 -6.86
CA ALA A 57 -0.74 4.64 -6.35
C ALA A 57 -1.92 5.07 -7.23
N GLN A 58 -2.69 4.11 -7.72
CA GLN A 58 -3.90 4.42 -8.47
C GLN A 58 -5.08 4.70 -7.55
N SER A 59 -6.13 5.36 -8.05
CA SER A 59 -7.35 5.62 -7.27
C SER A 59 -7.98 4.33 -6.69
N ALA A 60 -7.76 3.17 -7.33
CA ALA A 60 -8.17 1.87 -6.81
C ALA A 60 -7.40 1.49 -5.54
N ASP A 61 -6.08 1.71 -5.53
CA ASP A 61 -5.21 1.49 -4.38
C ASP A 61 -5.59 2.40 -3.21
N ILE A 62 -5.82 3.69 -3.49
CA ILE A 62 -6.23 4.67 -2.47
C ILE A 62 -7.51 4.22 -1.76
N LYS A 63 -8.52 3.75 -2.52
CA LYS A 63 -9.77 3.19 -1.96
C LYS A 63 -9.54 1.89 -1.20
N LYS A 64 -8.60 1.05 -1.65
CA LYS A 64 -8.24 -0.21 -0.97
C LYS A 64 -7.61 0.08 0.39
N LEU A 65 -6.67 1.01 0.46
CA LEU A 65 -6.04 1.45 1.70
C LEU A 65 -7.06 2.14 2.63
N GLU A 66 -7.96 2.96 2.10
CA GLU A 66 -9.04 3.60 2.88
C GLU A 66 -9.92 2.55 3.57
N LYS A 67 -10.40 1.53 2.83
CA LYS A 67 -11.17 0.42 3.40
C LYS A 67 -10.37 -0.36 4.46
N PHE A 68 -9.10 -0.63 4.19
CA PHE A 68 -8.22 -1.33 5.13
C PHE A 68 -8.06 -0.57 6.44
N LEU A 69 -7.86 0.74 6.37
CA LEU A 69 -7.78 1.63 7.55
C LEU A 69 -9.09 1.66 8.34
N HIS A 70 -10.24 1.75 7.65
CA HIS A 70 -11.55 1.65 8.31
C HIS A 70 -11.77 0.30 9.00
N LEU A 71 -11.31 -0.79 8.41
CA LEU A 71 -11.37 -2.12 9.02
C LEU A 71 -10.48 -2.21 10.24
N LEU A 72 -9.23 -1.75 10.15
CA LEU A 72 -8.28 -1.68 11.28
C LEU A 72 -8.87 -0.90 12.46
N ARG A 73 -9.45 0.28 12.20
CA ARG A 73 -10.12 1.07 13.25
C ARG A 73 -11.27 0.31 13.91
N LYS A 74 -12.04 -0.47 13.14
CA LYS A 74 -13.13 -1.29 13.68
C LYS A 74 -12.65 -2.52 14.46
N THR A 75 -11.48 -3.05 14.14
CA THR A 75 -10.92 -4.26 14.78
C THR A 75 -10.02 -3.95 15.99
N ALA A 76 -9.52 -2.73 16.13
CA ALA A 76 -8.73 -2.28 17.29
C ALA A 76 -9.58 -2.03 18.57
N HIS A 77 -10.66 -2.80 18.76
CA HIS A 77 -11.58 -2.71 19.89
C HIS A 77 -11.09 -3.52 21.10
#